data_AF-A0A7W1C460-F1
#
_entry.id   AF-A0A7W1C460-F1
#
_cell.length_a   1.000
_cell.length_b   1.000
_cell.length_c   1.000
_cell.angle_alpha   90.00
_cell.angle_beta   90.00
_cell.angle_gamma   90.00
#
_symmetry.space_group_name_H-M   'P 1'
#
loop_
_entity.id
_entity.type
_entity.pdbx_description
1 polymer ?
#
loop_
_entity_poly.entity_id
_entity_poly.type
_entity_poly.pdbx_seq_one_letter_code
_entity_poly.pdbx_strand_id
1 'polypeptide(L)'
;MHPNIEELLALQSDDNRISDIEKKIAALAPRLKELDSVRQKAADAVQRSESTIESEQQRQRDISARVELHKKQQERNLAQLDSIKKMKEATAAMSQVETTRRLVAEDESELAAMGRRTETMRADVERARAALTAAEEEQASAREEIASEQGTLEAELKEARGERTGKAANVDRSLLGKYDRIRSRRDNALYPLRGPSCGNCDTAIPLQRRNVMAADGTIEVCEGCGVLLYPG
;
A
#
# COMPACT_ATOMS: atom_id res chain seq x y z
N MET A 1 9.45 -24.65 42.58
CA MET A 1 10.56 -24.04 41.82
C MET A 1 11.12 -22.88 42.67
N HIS A 2 12.27 -22.30 42.35
CA HIS A 2 12.76 -21.12 43.08
C HIS A 2 11.95 -19.88 42.68
N PRO A 3 11.56 -18.97 43.60
CA PRO A 3 10.68 -17.82 43.29
C PRO A 3 11.12 -16.98 42.08
N ASN A 4 12.41 -16.63 42.01
CA ASN A 4 12.97 -15.87 40.87
C ASN A 4 12.81 -16.57 39.52
N ILE A 5 12.79 -17.91 39.48
CA ILE A 5 12.58 -18.69 38.25
C ILE A 5 11.11 -18.57 37.83
N GLU A 6 10.19 -18.73 38.78
CA GLU A 6 8.75 -18.64 38.52
C GLU A 6 8.36 -17.24 38.00
N GLU A 7 8.92 -16.19 38.61
CA GLU A 7 8.69 -14.80 38.19
C GLU A 7 9.21 -14.51 36.77
N LEU A 8 10.43 -14.96 36.44
CA LEU A 8 10.98 -14.78 35.09
C LEU A 8 10.29 -15.62 34.04
N LEU A 9 9.86 -16.85 34.38
CA LEU A 9 9.06 -17.68 33.46
C LEU A 9 7.70 -17.03 33.18
N ALA A 10 7.06 -16.45 34.19
CA ALA A 10 5.83 -15.69 34.02
C ALA A 10 6.04 -14.46 33.12
N LEU A 11 7.15 -13.72 33.32
CA LEU A 11 7.51 -12.59 32.47
C LEU A 11 7.77 -13.01 31.01
N GLN A 12 8.46 -14.14 30.81
CA GLN A 12 8.71 -14.72 29.49
C GLN A 12 7.43 -15.16 28.78
N SER A 13 6.47 -15.72 29.52
CA SER A 13 5.15 -16.03 28.97
C SER A 13 4.43 -14.78 28.47
N ASP A 14 4.48 -13.67 29.22
CA ASP A 14 3.88 -12.41 28.81
C ASP A 14 4.59 -11.80 27.60
N ASP A 15 5.93 -11.81 27.59
CA ASP A 15 6.69 -11.31 26.45
C ASP A 15 6.42 -12.14 25.18
N ASN A 16 6.22 -13.46 25.31
CA ASN A 16 5.83 -14.32 24.18
C ASN A 16 4.42 -13.96 23.69
N ARG A 17 3.46 -13.78 24.61
CA ARG A 17 2.10 -13.30 24.29
C ARG A 17 2.15 -11.96 23.54
N ILE A 18 2.95 -11.00 24.02
CA ILE A 18 3.15 -9.69 23.39
C ILE A 18 3.69 -9.87 21.96
N SER A 19 4.75 -10.65 21.78
CA SER A 19 5.34 -10.89 20.46
C SER A 19 4.37 -11.57 19.49
N ASP A 20 3.53 -12.48 19.97
CA ASP A 20 2.52 -13.12 19.12
C ASP A 20 1.42 -12.14 18.69
N ILE A 21 0.96 -11.27 19.59
CA ILE A 21 0.01 -10.20 19.25
C ILE A 21 0.62 -9.22 18.24
N GLU A 22 1.87 -8.79 18.46
CA GLU A 22 2.58 -7.90 17.54
C GLU A 22 2.73 -8.52 16.14
N LYS A 23 3.02 -9.83 16.06
CA LYS A 23 3.05 -10.56 14.78
C LYS A 23 1.69 -10.58 14.09
N LYS A 24 0.60 -10.79 14.84
CA LYS A 24 -0.77 -10.75 14.30
C LYS A 24 -1.11 -9.36 13.74
N ILE A 25 -0.80 -8.29 14.48
CA ILE A 25 -0.98 -6.91 14.02
C ILE A 25 -0.17 -6.68 12.74
N ALA A 26 1.10 -7.10 12.71
CA ALA A 26 1.95 -6.95 11.52
C ALA A 26 1.42 -7.73 10.30
N ALA A 27 0.72 -8.85 10.52
CA ALA A 27 0.10 -9.64 9.46
C ALA A 27 -1.15 -8.98 8.84
N LEU A 28 -1.70 -7.93 9.46
CA LEU A 28 -2.81 -7.13 8.86
C LEU A 28 -2.33 -6.21 7.74
N ALA A 29 -1.09 -5.71 7.83
CA ALA A 29 -0.50 -4.82 6.82
C ALA A 29 -0.51 -5.38 5.38
N PRO A 30 -0.07 -6.64 5.10
CA PRO A 30 -0.16 -7.18 3.75
C PRO A 30 -1.60 -7.36 3.26
N ARG A 31 -2.56 -7.64 4.16
CA ARG A 31 -4.00 -7.73 3.80
C ARG A 31 -4.51 -6.37 3.31
N LEU A 32 -4.24 -5.29 4.06
CA LEU A 32 -4.61 -3.92 3.64
C LEU A 32 -3.94 -3.53 2.32
N LYS A 33 -2.66 -3.89 2.16
CA LYS A 33 -1.91 -3.58 0.93
C LYS A 33 -2.52 -4.23 -0.31
N GLU A 34 -3.06 -5.44 -0.19
CA GLU A 34 -3.75 -6.10 -1.31
C GLU A 34 -5.03 -5.35 -1.70
N LEU A 35 -5.84 -4.94 -0.71
CA LEU A 35 -7.04 -4.13 -0.95
C LEU A 35 -6.66 -2.78 -1.61
N ASP A 36 -5.63 -2.12 -1.10
CA ASP A 36 -5.12 -0.86 -1.67
C ASP A 36 -4.62 -1.04 -3.11
N SER A 37 -3.94 -2.15 -3.42
CA SER A 37 -3.46 -2.48 -4.77
C SER A 37 -4.62 -2.61 -5.77
N VAL A 38 -5.69 -3.30 -5.40
CA VAL A 38 -6.88 -3.45 -6.25
C VAL A 38 -7.56 -2.10 -6.49
N ARG A 39 -7.76 -1.31 -5.42
CA ARG A 39 -8.34 0.04 -5.51
C ARG A 39 -7.47 0.95 -6.38
N GLN A 40 -6.16 0.94 -6.18
CA GLN A 40 -5.22 1.78 -6.93
C GLN A 40 -5.26 1.46 -8.43
N LYS A 41 -5.30 0.18 -8.81
CA LYS A 41 -5.44 -0.21 -10.23
C LYS A 41 -6.71 0.36 -10.87
N ALA A 42 -7.82 0.37 -10.14
CA ALA A 42 -9.07 0.96 -10.61
C ALA A 42 -8.98 2.49 -10.71
N ALA A 43 -8.38 3.16 -9.71
CA ALA A 43 -8.13 4.60 -9.73
C ALA A 43 -7.21 5.02 -10.90
N ASP A 44 -6.14 4.27 -11.15
CA ASP A 44 -5.23 4.49 -12.27
C ASP A 44 -5.94 4.30 -13.63
N ALA A 45 -6.94 3.41 -13.71
CA ALA A 45 -7.76 3.26 -14.91
C ALA A 45 -8.64 4.49 -15.15
N VAL A 46 -9.26 5.05 -14.10
CA VAL A 46 -10.03 6.30 -14.18
C VAL A 46 -9.13 7.44 -14.66
N GLN A 47 -7.99 7.64 -14.00
CA GLN A 47 -7.05 8.72 -14.35
C GLN A 47 -6.56 8.61 -15.80
N ARG A 48 -6.23 7.41 -16.27
CA ARG A 48 -5.83 7.18 -17.66
C ARG A 48 -6.94 7.53 -18.64
N SER A 49 -8.17 7.06 -18.39
CA SER A 49 -9.33 7.38 -19.23
C SER A 49 -9.61 8.89 -19.27
N GLU A 50 -9.55 9.57 -18.12
CA GLU A 50 -9.74 11.03 -18.00
C GLU A 50 -8.67 11.82 -18.77
N SER A 51 -7.39 11.45 -18.62
CA SER A 51 -6.30 12.11 -19.36
C SER A 51 -6.44 11.92 -20.88
N THR A 52 -6.93 10.75 -21.30
CA THR A 52 -7.10 10.42 -22.71
C THR A 52 -8.21 11.25 -23.33
N ILE A 53 -9.36 11.37 -22.65
CA ILE A 53 -10.46 12.21 -23.15
C ILE A 53 -10.11 13.70 -23.13
N GLU A 54 -9.35 14.17 -22.13
CA GLU A 54 -8.92 15.58 -22.07
C GLU A 54 -8.02 15.94 -23.26
N SER A 55 -7.06 15.08 -23.60
CA SER A 55 -6.20 15.23 -24.77
C SER A 55 -7.02 15.25 -26.07
N GLU A 56 -8.02 14.38 -26.18
CA GLU A 56 -8.91 14.33 -27.33
C GLU A 56 -9.77 15.60 -27.45
N GLN A 57 -10.31 16.10 -26.35
CA GLN A 57 -11.08 17.34 -26.31
C GLN A 57 -10.22 18.56 -26.64
N GLN A 58 -8.92 18.56 -26.28
CA GLN A 58 -8.00 19.61 -26.70
C GLN A 58 -7.82 19.59 -28.23
N ARG A 59 -7.57 18.42 -28.82
CA ARG A 59 -7.50 18.29 -30.28
C ARG A 59 -8.79 18.75 -30.94
N GLN A 60 -9.94 18.34 -30.40
CA GLN A 60 -11.24 18.76 -30.92
C GLN A 60 -11.40 20.28 -30.96
N ARG A 61 -10.91 20.99 -29.93
CA ARG A 61 -10.89 22.47 -29.89
C ARG A 61 -9.99 23.06 -30.98
N ASP A 62 -8.82 22.48 -31.19
CA ASP A 62 -7.87 22.94 -32.21
C ASP A 62 -8.44 22.76 -33.64
N ILE A 63 -9.05 21.59 -33.92
CA ILE A 63 -9.73 21.35 -35.21
C ILE A 63 -10.92 22.29 -35.38
N SER A 64 -11.72 22.50 -34.34
CA SER A 64 -12.87 23.43 -34.39
C SER A 64 -12.42 24.86 -34.73
N ALA A 65 -11.31 25.32 -34.14
CA ALA A 65 -10.74 26.63 -34.48
C ALA A 65 -10.24 26.68 -35.94
N ARG A 66 -9.67 25.59 -36.45
CA ARG A 66 -9.23 25.46 -37.85
C ARG A 66 -10.40 25.49 -38.83
N VAL A 67 -11.51 24.81 -38.54
CA VAL A 67 -12.76 24.88 -39.32
C VAL A 67 -13.22 26.34 -39.45
N GLU A 68 -13.28 27.08 -38.33
CA GLU A 68 -13.72 28.48 -38.34
C GLU A 68 -12.78 29.38 -39.15
N LEU A 69 -11.47 29.13 -39.10
CA LEU A 69 -10.50 29.84 -39.93
C LEU A 69 -10.73 29.55 -41.43
N HIS A 70 -10.89 28.29 -41.80
CA HIS A 70 -11.12 27.88 -43.19
C HIS A 70 -12.46 28.38 -43.72
N LYS A 71 -13.52 28.42 -42.90
CA LYS A 71 -14.81 29.03 -43.26
C LYS A 71 -14.68 30.51 -43.56
N LYS A 72 -14.01 31.28 -42.71
CA LYS A 72 -13.72 32.71 -42.96
C LYS A 72 -12.89 32.90 -44.23
N GLN A 73 -11.93 32.02 -44.50
CA GLN A 73 -11.14 32.08 -45.73
C GLN A 73 -12.00 31.74 -46.96
N GLN A 74 -12.90 30.77 -46.86
CA GLN A 74 -13.84 30.42 -47.92
C GLN A 74 -14.78 31.58 -48.25
N GLU A 75 -15.33 32.26 -47.23
CA GLU A 75 -16.14 33.48 -47.40
C GLU A 75 -15.38 34.57 -48.15
N ARG A 76 -14.11 34.81 -47.80
CA ARG A 76 -13.24 35.76 -48.50
C ARG A 76 -12.98 35.37 -49.95
N ASN A 77 -12.72 34.08 -50.20
CA ASN A 77 -12.47 33.58 -51.56
C ASN A 77 -13.72 33.68 -52.43
N LEU A 78 -14.91 33.43 -51.87
CA LEU A 78 -16.20 33.62 -52.56
C LEU A 78 -16.42 35.09 -52.92
N ALA A 79 -16.24 36.00 -51.96
CA ALA A 79 -16.35 37.44 -52.21
C ALA A 79 -15.35 37.93 -53.27
N GLN A 80 -14.12 37.38 -53.27
CA GLN A 80 -13.13 37.68 -54.29
C GLN A 80 -13.57 37.18 -55.67
N LEU A 81 -14.06 35.94 -55.77
CA LEU A 81 -14.57 35.38 -57.03
C LEU A 81 -15.69 36.25 -57.62
N ASP A 82 -16.63 36.68 -56.80
CA ASP A 82 -17.76 37.54 -57.22
C ASP A 82 -17.31 38.91 -57.76
N SER A 83 -16.14 39.40 -57.31
CA SER A 83 -15.61 40.70 -57.73
C SER A 83 -14.82 40.67 -59.05
N ILE A 84 -14.43 39.49 -59.54
CA ILE A 84 -13.54 39.34 -60.70
C ILE A 84 -14.31 39.47 -62.01
N LYS A 85 -13.84 40.37 -62.89
CA LYS A 85 -14.45 40.63 -64.21
C LYS A 85 -13.71 39.96 -65.37
N LYS A 86 -12.48 39.48 -65.16
CA LYS A 86 -11.64 38.87 -66.19
C LYS A 86 -11.68 37.35 -66.10
N MET A 87 -11.93 36.69 -67.24
CA MET A 87 -12.16 35.25 -67.32
C MET A 87 -10.98 34.40 -66.78
N LYS A 88 -9.72 34.77 -67.07
CA LYS A 88 -8.54 34.04 -66.56
C LYS A 88 -8.37 34.15 -65.04
N GLU A 89 -8.68 35.32 -64.47
CA GLU A 89 -8.61 35.54 -63.02
C GLU A 89 -9.74 34.77 -62.30
N ALA A 90 -10.90 34.60 -62.96
CA ALA A 90 -12.03 33.85 -62.41
C ALA A 90 -11.70 32.36 -62.26
N THR A 91 -11.00 31.74 -63.21
CA THR A 91 -10.59 30.32 -63.10
C THR A 91 -9.68 30.08 -61.88
N ALA A 92 -8.72 30.97 -61.63
CA ALA A 92 -7.84 30.86 -60.47
C ALA A 92 -8.61 31.03 -59.14
N ALA A 93 -9.51 32.01 -59.08
CA ALA A 93 -10.34 32.24 -57.89
C ALA A 93 -11.31 31.08 -57.63
N MET A 94 -11.90 30.47 -58.67
CA MET A 94 -12.72 29.25 -58.53
C MET A 94 -11.92 28.10 -57.90
N SER A 95 -10.68 27.89 -58.34
CA SER A 95 -9.81 26.85 -57.75
C SER A 95 -9.49 27.12 -56.28
N GLN A 96 -9.33 28.38 -55.87
CA GLN A 96 -9.15 28.75 -54.46
C GLN A 96 -10.41 28.49 -53.63
N VAL A 97 -11.60 28.81 -54.16
CA VAL A 97 -12.89 28.48 -53.51
C VAL A 97 -13.05 26.97 -53.36
N GLU A 98 -12.78 26.19 -54.40
CA GLU A 98 -12.89 24.73 -54.35
C GLU A 98 -11.92 24.12 -53.33
N THR A 99 -10.68 24.61 -53.31
CA THR A 99 -9.65 24.18 -52.34
C THR A 99 -10.09 24.46 -50.91
N THR A 100 -10.55 25.67 -50.61
CA THR A 100 -11.02 26.03 -49.26
C THR A 100 -12.29 25.30 -48.86
N ARG A 101 -13.23 25.10 -49.78
CA ARG A 101 -14.42 24.25 -49.56
C ARG A 101 -14.04 22.83 -49.19
N ARG A 102 -13.04 22.25 -49.87
CA ARG A 102 -12.53 20.92 -49.57
C ARG A 102 -11.88 20.84 -48.18
N LEU A 103 -11.06 21.82 -47.81
CA LEU A 103 -10.45 21.89 -46.49
C LEU A 103 -11.50 21.98 -45.37
N VAL A 104 -12.54 22.80 -45.54
CA VAL A 104 -13.65 22.87 -44.58
C VAL A 104 -14.34 21.51 -44.44
N ALA A 105 -14.66 20.85 -45.56
CA ALA A 105 -15.33 19.56 -45.53
C ALA A 105 -14.46 18.44 -44.88
N GLU A 106 -13.15 18.45 -45.13
CA GLU A 106 -12.20 17.52 -44.51
C GLU A 106 -12.14 17.74 -42.99
N ASP A 107 -12.00 18.99 -42.53
CA ASP A 107 -11.95 19.32 -41.10
C ASP A 107 -13.29 19.05 -40.38
N GLU A 108 -14.44 19.34 -41.01
CA GLU A 108 -15.75 19.04 -40.45
C GLU A 108 -15.99 17.53 -40.31
N SER A 109 -15.52 16.74 -41.29
CA SER A 109 -15.57 15.28 -41.24
C SER A 109 -14.68 14.72 -40.11
N GLU A 110 -13.46 15.26 -39.96
CA GLU A 110 -12.57 14.94 -38.85
C GLU A 110 -13.22 15.26 -37.50
N LEU A 111 -13.79 16.47 -37.37
CA LEU A 111 -14.46 16.92 -36.15
C LEU A 111 -15.66 16.03 -35.78
N ALA A 112 -16.46 15.61 -36.77
CA ALA A 112 -17.56 14.68 -36.57
C ALA A 112 -17.09 13.29 -36.11
N ALA A 113 -15.96 12.81 -36.66
CA ALA A 113 -15.35 11.55 -36.23
C ALA A 113 -14.79 11.64 -34.80
N MET A 114 -14.12 12.75 -34.44
CA MET A 114 -13.66 13.03 -33.09
C MET A 114 -14.82 13.11 -32.08
N GLY A 115 -15.96 13.69 -32.48
CA GLY A 115 -17.16 13.75 -31.66
C GLY A 115 -17.66 12.36 -31.25
N ARG A 116 -17.80 11.44 -32.22
CA ARG A 116 -18.18 10.03 -31.95
C ARG A 116 -17.17 9.32 -31.05
N ARG A 117 -15.87 9.51 -31.30
CA ARG A 117 -14.80 8.95 -30.47
C ARG A 117 -14.86 9.44 -29.03
N THR A 118 -15.09 10.74 -28.85
CA THR A 118 -15.20 11.37 -27.53
C THR A 118 -16.41 10.83 -26.76
N GLU A 119 -17.53 10.56 -27.42
CA GLU A 119 -18.70 9.95 -26.79
C GLU A 119 -18.40 8.54 -26.25
N THR A 120 -17.71 7.69 -27.04
CA THR A 120 -17.21 6.40 -26.57
C THR A 120 -16.27 6.56 -25.38
N MET A 121 -15.33 7.50 -25.45
CA MET A 121 -14.39 7.77 -24.34
C MET A 121 -15.11 8.24 -23.07
N ARG A 122 -16.19 9.03 -23.17
CA ARG A 122 -17.00 9.41 -22.00
C ARG A 122 -17.63 8.18 -21.36
N ALA A 123 -18.18 7.28 -22.15
CA ALA A 123 -18.70 6.01 -21.64
C ALA A 123 -17.60 5.18 -20.96
N ASP A 124 -16.37 5.18 -21.48
CA ASP A 124 -15.22 4.50 -20.86
C ASP A 124 -14.84 5.09 -19.51
N VAL A 125 -14.85 6.42 -19.38
CA VAL A 125 -14.61 7.12 -18.10
C VAL A 125 -15.66 6.72 -17.08
N GLU A 126 -16.95 6.77 -17.44
CA GLU A 126 -18.04 6.41 -16.53
C GLU A 126 -17.98 4.93 -16.13
N ARG A 127 -17.63 4.02 -17.06
CA ARG A 127 -17.39 2.60 -16.73
C ARG A 127 -16.22 2.42 -15.77
N ALA A 128 -15.12 3.15 -15.96
CA ALA A 128 -13.97 3.09 -15.05
C ALA A 128 -14.32 3.62 -13.65
N ARG A 129 -15.09 4.71 -13.55
CA ARG A 129 -15.57 5.27 -12.28
C ARG A 129 -16.52 4.32 -11.55
N ALA A 130 -17.43 3.69 -12.27
CA ALA A 130 -18.31 2.67 -11.71
C ALA A 130 -17.52 1.46 -11.19
N ALA A 131 -16.48 1.02 -11.92
CA ALA A 131 -15.60 -0.07 -11.48
C ALA A 131 -14.79 0.29 -10.23
N LEU A 132 -14.30 1.53 -10.12
CA LEU A 132 -13.64 2.02 -8.90
C LEU A 132 -14.61 2.02 -7.72
N THR A 133 -15.82 2.55 -7.90
CA THR A 133 -16.85 2.59 -6.85
C THR A 133 -17.21 1.18 -6.39
N ALA A 134 -17.45 0.26 -7.32
CA ALA A 134 -17.74 -1.14 -7.00
C ALA A 134 -16.58 -1.82 -6.24
N ALA A 135 -15.33 -1.55 -6.62
CA ALA A 135 -14.17 -2.06 -5.90
C ALA A 135 -14.06 -1.48 -4.48
N GLU A 136 -14.40 -0.21 -4.27
CA GLU A 136 -14.43 0.41 -2.94
C GLU A 136 -15.55 -0.19 -2.07
N GLU A 137 -16.74 -0.41 -2.64
CA GLU A 137 -17.87 -1.05 -1.96
C GLU A 137 -17.59 -2.52 -1.60
N GLU A 138 -17.03 -3.30 -2.52
CA GLU A 138 -16.67 -4.72 -2.30
C GLU A 138 -15.61 -4.87 -1.19
N GLN A 139 -14.73 -3.88 -1.03
CA GLN A 139 -13.70 -3.87 0.01
C GLN A 139 -14.16 -3.30 1.35
N ALA A 140 -15.32 -2.64 1.42
CA ALA A 140 -15.74 -1.88 2.59
C ALA A 140 -15.82 -2.76 3.85
N SER A 141 -16.49 -3.91 3.76
CA SER A 141 -16.61 -4.86 4.87
C SER A 141 -15.25 -5.44 5.27
N ALA A 142 -14.43 -5.85 4.30
CA ALA A 142 -13.10 -6.40 4.58
C ALA A 142 -12.19 -5.39 5.29
N ARG A 143 -12.27 -4.10 4.94
CA ARG A 143 -11.53 -3.04 5.61
C ARG A 143 -12.03 -2.79 7.03
N GLU A 144 -13.35 -2.81 7.23
CA GLU A 144 -13.96 -2.67 8.55
C GLU A 144 -13.59 -3.84 9.46
N GLU A 145 -13.62 -5.07 8.95
CA GLU A 145 -13.16 -6.27 9.66
C GLU A 145 -11.70 -6.15 10.10
N ILE A 146 -10.81 -5.73 9.19
CA ILE A 146 -9.39 -5.54 9.53
C ILE A 146 -9.22 -4.44 10.59
N ALA A 147 -9.96 -3.33 10.48
CA ALA A 147 -9.89 -2.25 11.46
C ALA A 147 -10.38 -2.70 12.85
N SER A 148 -11.45 -3.49 12.90
CA SER A 148 -11.98 -4.07 14.14
C SER A 148 -11.00 -5.07 14.76
N GLU A 149 -10.42 -5.96 13.94
CA GLU A 149 -9.40 -6.91 14.36
C GLU A 149 -8.16 -6.18 14.92
N GLN A 150 -7.69 -5.13 14.22
CA GLN A 150 -6.59 -4.30 14.68
C GLN A 150 -6.89 -3.65 16.04
N GLY A 151 -8.07 -3.02 16.20
CA GLY A 151 -8.45 -2.38 17.46
C GLY A 151 -8.52 -3.36 18.63
N THR A 152 -9.00 -4.59 18.38
CA THR A 152 -9.03 -5.66 19.38
C THR A 152 -7.61 -6.07 19.79
N LEU A 153 -6.74 -6.34 18.81
CA LEU A 153 -5.35 -6.72 19.06
C LEU A 153 -4.55 -5.62 19.78
N GLU A 154 -4.78 -4.35 19.45
CA GLU A 154 -4.14 -3.21 20.11
C GLU A 154 -4.57 -3.09 21.58
N ALA A 155 -5.84 -3.35 21.89
CA ALA A 155 -6.34 -3.41 23.26
C ALA A 155 -5.71 -4.57 24.05
N GLU A 156 -5.67 -5.77 23.46
CA GLU A 156 -4.99 -6.95 24.04
C GLU A 156 -3.49 -6.69 24.28
N LEU A 157 -2.82 -6.04 23.33
CA LEU A 157 -1.40 -5.69 23.44
C LEU A 157 -1.16 -4.73 24.62
N LYS A 158 -2.04 -3.75 24.80
CA LYS A 158 -1.96 -2.79 25.91
C LYS A 158 -2.14 -3.49 27.25
N GLU A 159 -3.11 -4.39 27.37
CA GLU A 159 -3.34 -5.20 28.57
C GLU A 159 -2.13 -6.09 28.88
N ALA A 160 -1.62 -6.82 27.88
CA ALA A 160 -0.46 -7.69 28.03
C ALA A 160 0.79 -6.94 28.48
N ARG A 161 1.04 -5.73 27.93
CA ARG A 161 2.14 -4.87 28.38
C ARG A 161 1.94 -4.38 29.82
N GLY A 162 0.69 -4.11 30.22
CA GLY A 162 0.34 -3.75 31.59
C GLY A 162 0.64 -4.88 32.58
N GLU A 163 0.18 -6.09 32.29
CA GLU A 163 0.46 -7.29 33.10
C GLU A 163 1.96 -7.56 33.22
N ARG A 164 2.68 -7.53 32.09
CA ARG A 164 4.13 -7.70 32.03
C ARG A 164 4.85 -6.70 32.91
N THR A 165 4.44 -5.43 32.87
CA THR A 165 4.99 -4.35 33.71
C THR A 165 4.72 -4.60 35.19
N GLY A 166 3.51 -5.06 35.53
CA GLY A 166 3.15 -5.42 36.91
C GLY A 166 4.00 -6.57 37.46
N LYS A 167 4.19 -7.65 36.68
CA LYS A 167 5.02 -8.79 37.09
C LYS A 167 6.50 -8.43 37.19
N ALA A 168 7.00 -7.58 36.28
CA ALA A 168 8.38 -7.12 36.30
C ALA A 168 8.76 -6.36 37.58
N ALA A 169 7.79 -5.74 38.28
CA ALA A 169 8.03 -5.03 39.54
C ALA A 169 8.43 -5.97 40.70
N ASN A 170 8.12 -7.26 40.61
CA ASN A 170 8.46 -8.26 41.62
C ASN A 170 9.88 -8.83 41.42
N VAL A 171 10.46 -8.68 40.21
CA VAL A 171 11.77 -9.22 39.87
C VAL A 171 12.87 -8.28 40.33
N ASP A 172 13.95 -8.82 40.92
CA ASP A 172 15.16 -8.05 41.23
C ASP A 172 15.68 -7.28 40.00
N ARG A 173 16.05 -6.01 40.20
CA ARG A 173 16.45 -5.11 39.10
C ARG A 173 17.66 -5.59 38.31
N SER A 174 18.64 -6.21 38.99
CA SER A 174 19.84 -6.72 38.32
C SER A 174 19.50 -7.94 37.46
N LEU A 175 18.66 -8.82 37.97
CA LEU A 175 18.18 -10.00 37.24
C LEU A 175 17.28 -9.60 36.05
N LEU A 176 16.34 -8.68 36.26
CA LEU A 176 15.47 -8.14 35.22
C LEU A 176 16.29 -7.49 34.09
N GLY A 177 17.30 -6.68 34.44
CA GLY A 177 18.15 -6.03 33.44
C GLY A 177 18.96 -7.02 32.58
N LYS A 178 19.37 -8.18 33.14
CA LYS A 178 20.00 -9.25 32.37
C LYS A 178 18.98 -9.92 31.44
N TYR A 179 17.81 -10.25 31.97
CA TYR A 179 16.71 -10.86 31.23
C TYR A 179 16.29 -9.99 30.03
N ASP A 180 15.98 -8.71 30.26
CA ASP A 180 15.51 -7.78 29.22
C ASP A 180 16.55 -7.60 28.09
N ARG A 181 17.84 -7.56 28.45
CA ARG A 181 18.94 -7.46 27.47
C ARG A 181 19.02 -8.67 26.55
N ILE A 182 18.70 -9.87 27.06
CA ILE A 182 18.68 -11.09 26.26
C ILE A 182 17.41 -11.12 25.41
N ARG A 183 16.25 -10.82 26.03
CA ARG A 183 14.94 -10.81 25.37
C ARG A 183 14.86 -9.80 24.24
N SER A 184 15.55 -8.66 24.32
CA SER A 184 15.60 -7.68 23.24
C SER A 184 16.25 -8.19 21.94
N ARG A 185 16.90 -9.35 21.97
CA ARG A 185 17.59 -9.96 20.81
C ARG A 185 17.12 -11.38 20.50
N ARG A 186 16.25 -11.96 21.33
CA ARG A 186 15.85 -13.38 21.27
C ARG A 186 14.42 -13.56 21.70
N ASP A 187 13.78 -14.61 21.21
CA ASP A 187 12.40 -14.94 21.57
C ASP A 187 12.27 -15.30 23.05
N ASN A 188 13.19 -16.10 23.59
CA ASN A 188 13.24 -16.42 25.01
C ASN A 188 14.59 -16.01 25.61
N ALA A 189 14.58 -15.65 26.89
CA ALA A 189 15.77 -15.26 27.64
C ALA A 189 16.16 -16.29 28.71
N LEU A 190 15.20 -17.10 29.19
CA LEU A 190 15.36 -18.11 30.22
C LEU A 190 15.03 -19.51 29.68
N TYR A 191 15.94 -20.45 29.89
CA TYR A 191 15.81 -21.83 29.41
C TYR A 191 16.18 -22.85 30.51
N PRO A 192 15.50 -24.00 30.60
CA PRO A 192 15.94 -25.08 31.48
C PRO A 192 17.25 -25.69 30.96
N LEU A 193 18.00 -26.33 31.85
CA LEU A 193 19.03 -27.26 31.43
C LEU A 193 18.42 -28.46 30.68
N ARG A 194 19.07 -28.88 29.60
CA ARG A 194 18.76 -30.11 28.86
C ARG A 194 19.84 -31.15 29.19
N GLY A 195 19.60 -31.95 30.22
CA GLY A 195 20.62 -32.87 30.75
C GLY A 195 21.86 -32.10 31.24
N PRO A 196 23.08 -32.41 30.74
CA PRO A 196 24.28 -31.67 31.10
C PRO A 196 24.47 -30.37 30.30
N SER A 197 23.56 -30.00 29.41
CA SER A 197 23.76 -28.93 28.43
C SER A 197 22.76 -27.77 28.56
N CYS A 198 23.12 -26.62 27.98
CA CYS A 198 22.24 -25.48 27.78
C CYS A 198 21.00 -25.89 26.96
N GLY A 199 19.79 -25.57 27.44
CA GLY A 199 18.56 -25.89 26.72
C GLY A 199 18.32 -25.09 25.43
N ASN A 200 19.14 -24.07 25.15
CA ASN A 200 19.05 -23.27 23.92
C ASN A 200 20.11 -23.64 22.86
N CYS A 201 21.38 -23.77 23.24
CA CYS A 201 22.49 -23.95 22.28
C CYS A 201 23.28 -25.24 22.46
N ASP A 202 22.80 -26.15 23.33
CA ASP A 202 23.39 -27.47 23.60
C ASP A 202 24.84 -27.49 24.13
N THR A 203 25.42 -26.32 24.44
CA THR A 203 26.74 -26.22 25.09
C THR A 203 26.72 -26.92 26.44
N ALA A 204 27.71 -27.81 26.67
CA ALA A 204 27.86 -28.53 27.93
C ALA A 204 28.15 -27.58 29.09
N ILE A 205 27.43 -27.76 30.20
CA ILE A 205 27.57 -26.97 31.43
C ILE A 205 28.34 -27.79 32.47
N PRO A 206 29.46 -27.25 33.02
CA PRO A 206 30.27 -27.93 34.04
C PRO A 206 29.45 -28.46 35.21
N LEU A 207 29.85 -29.62 35.74
CA LEU A 207 29.14 -30.28 36.84
C LEU A 207 29.05 -29.38 38.08
N GLN A 208 30.10 -28.61 38.42
CA GLN A 208 30.06 -27.71 39.58
C GLN A 208 28.94 -26.67 39.45
N ARG A 209 28.80 -26.05 38.28
CA ARG A 209 27.78 -25.02 38.00
C ARG A 209 26.37 -25.62 38.05
N ARG A 210 26.18 -26.79 37.44
CA ARG A 210 24.89 -27.52 37.51
C ARG A 210 24.51 -27.89 38.95
N ASN A 211 25.48 -28.29 39.78
CA ASN A 211 25.23 -28.61 41.18
C ASN A 211 24.83 -27.37 41.99
N VAL A 212 25.45 -26.21 41.74
CA VAL A 212 25.04 -24.93 42.37
C VAL A 212 23.60 -24.61 42.01
N MET A 213 23.29 -24.56 40.71
CA MET A 213 21.94 -24.30 40.21
C MET A 213 20.90 -25.24 40.84
N ALA A 214 21.20 -26.53 40.95
CA ALA A 214 20.29 -27.52 41.55
C ALA A 214 20.11 -27.38 43.07
N ALA A 215 21.12 -26.86 43.78
CA ALA A 215 21.12 -26.77 45.24
C ALA A 215 20.30 -25.58 45.76
N ASP A 216 20.41 -24.42 45.11
CA ASP A 216 19.80 -23.17 45.59
C ASP A 216 18.88 -22.48 44.57
N GLY A 217 18.70 -23.05 43.37
CA GLY A 217 17.88 -22.46 42.32
C GLY A 217 18.51 -21.25 41.65
N THR A 218 19.83 -21.07 41.77
CA THR A 218 20.56 -19.98 41.12
C THR A 218 20.36 -20.00 39.61
N ILE A 219 20.01 -18.83 39.07
CA ILE A 219 19.96 -18.60 37.62
C ILE A 219 21.35 -18.17 37.15
N GLU A 220 21.89 -18.92 36.19
CA GLU A 220 23.21 -18.64 35.64
C GLU A 220 23.18 -18.28 34.16
N VAL A 221 24.21 -17.60 33.66
CA VAL A 221 24.35 -17.27 32.25
C VAL A 221 25.11 -18.38 31.52
N CYS A 222 24.58 -18.85 30.38
CA CYS A 222 25.29 -19.76 29.50
C CYS A 222 26.53 -19.08 28.88
N GLU A 223 27.72 -19.67 29.03
CA GLU A 223 28.95 -19.13 28.43
C GLU A 223 28.97 -19.21 26.90
N GLY A 224 28.26 -20.19 26.31
CA GLY A 224 28.22 -20.38 24.87
C GLY A 224 27.34 -19.36 24.14
N CYS A 225 26.13 -19.13 24.65
CA CYS A 225 25.15 -18.29 23.96
C CYS A 225 24.57 -17.13 24.79
N GLY A 226 24.91 -16.99 26.07
CA GLY A 226 24.52 -15.84 26.88
C GLY A 226 23.07 -15.81 27.39
N VAL A 227 22.27 -16.88 27.22
CA VAL A 227 20.93 -16.97 27.82
C VAL A 227 21.00 -17.25 29.32
N LEU A 228 19.93 -16.96 30.04
CA LEU A 228 19.74 -17.41 31.42
C LEU A 228 19.35 -18.88 31.45
N LEU A 229 19.92 -19.61 32.40
CA LEU A 229 19.70 -21.03 32.63
C LEU A 229 19.21 -21.26 34.05
N TYR A 230 18.29 -22.22 34.20
CA TYR A 230 17.78 -22.65 35.49
C TYR A 230 17.75 -24.19 35.58
N PRO A 231 17.77 -24.77 36.80
CA PRO A 231 17.62 -26.22 36.96
C PRO A 231 16.21 -26.64 36.52
N GLY A 232 16.14 -27.55 35.56
CA GLY A 232 14.87 -28.11 35.07
C GLY A 232 14.10 -28.88 36.14
#